data_AF-A0A848UTE0-F1
#
_entry.id   AF-A0A848UTE0-F1
#
_cell.length_a   1.000
_cell.length_b   1.000
_cell.length_c   1.000
_cell.angle_alpha   90.00
_cell.angle_beta   90.00
_cell.angle_gamma   90.00
#
_symmetry.space_group_name_H-M   'P 1'
#
loop_
_entity.id
_entity.type
_entity.pdbx_description
1 polymer ?
#
loop_
_entity_poly.entity_id
_entity_poly.type
_entity_poly.pdbx_seq_one_letter_code
_entity_poly.pdbx_strand_id
1 'polypeptide(L)' 'RTEGMLFVDFIDANKKELVWQGSGTGYLVTRNVDKKEARIKEFVAKTLEQYPPTEK' A
#
# COMPACT_ATOMS: atom_id res chain seq x y z
N ARG A 1 -21.22 -3.14 -6.36
CA ARG A 1 -19.92 -3.64 -5.86
C ARG A 1 -19.09 -2.41 -5.55
N THR A 2 -18.49 -2.32 -4.37
CA THR A 2 -17.71 -1.13 -4.00
C THR A 2 -16.23 -1.43 -4.23
N GLU A 3 -15.61 -0.67 -5.12
CA GLU A 3 -14.18 -0.71 -5.39
C GLU A 3 -13.50 0.32 -4.48
N GLY A 4 -12.42 -0.10 -3.82
CA GLY A 4 -11.62 0.76 -2.97
C GLY A 4 -10.25 0.98 -3.60
N MET A 5 -9.68 2.15 -3.37
CA MET A 5 -8.31 2.47 -3.73
C MET A 5 -7.49 2.57 -2.45
N LEU A 6 -6.35 1.90 -2.41
CA LEU A 6 -5.36 2.01 -1.35
C LEU A 6 -4.16 2.80 -1.88
N PHE A 7 -3.73 3.78 -1.12
CA PHE A 7 -2.52 4.56 -1.37
C PHE A 7 -1.48 4.21 -0.30
N VAL A 8 -0.24 4.03 -0.72
CA VAL A 8 0.90 3.78 0.16
C VAL A 8 1.98 4.78 -0.20
N ASP A 9 2.31 5.65 0.75
CA ASP A 9 3.33 6.68 0.61
C ASP A 9 4.47 6.39 1.59
N PHE A 10 5.70 6.32 1.08
CA PHE A 10 6.90 6.27 1.92
C PHE A 10 7.51 7.67 1.98
N ILE A 11 7.66 8.19 3.19
CA ILE A 11 8.20 9.53 3.46
C ILE A 11 9.50 9.36 4.26
N ASP A 12 10.58 9.97 3.79
CA ASP A 12 11.81 10.08 4.59
C ASP A 12 11.57 11.09 5.72
N ALA A 13 11.61 10.61 6.96
CA ALA A 13 11.32 11.42 8.14
C ALA A 13 12.37 12.52 8.42
N ASN A 14 13.60 12.36 7.96
CA ASN A 14 14.69 13.31 8.18
C ASN A 14 14.59 14.48 7.21
N LYS A 15 14.36 14.18 5.94
CA LYS A 15 14.27 15.18 4.87
C LYS A 15 12.85 15.68 4.63
N LYS A 16 11.85 14.98 5.18
CA LYS A 16 10.42 15.23 4.97
C LYS A 16 10.02 15.18 3.50
N GLU A 17 10.64 14.26 2.75
CA GLU A 17 10.41 14.09 1.32
C GLU A 17 9.68 12.78 1.03
N LEU A 18 8.77 12.79 0.05
CA LEU A 18 8.13 11.58 -0.47
C LEU A 18 9.17 10.82 -1.32
N VAL A 19 9.57 9.64 -0.87
CA VAL A 19 10.57 8.81 -1.58
C VAL A 19 9.94 7.79 -2.51
N TRP A 20 8.68 7.43 -2.27
CA TRP A 20 7.96 6.49 -3.10
C TRP A 20 6.45 6.61 -2.86
N GLN A 21 5.69 6.41 -3.93
CA GLN A 21 4.23 6.36 -3.89
C GLN A 21 3.76 5.21 -4.76
N GLY A 22 2.82 4.44 -4.23
CA GLY A 22 2.11 3.41 -4.98
C GLY A 22 0.62 3.43 -4.67
N SER A 23 -0.16 3.10 -5.69
CA SER A 23 -1.60 2.96 -5.59
C SER A 23 -2.02 1.58 -6.06
N GLY A 24 -3.04 1.02 -5.41
CA GLY A 24 -3.66 -0.24 -5.81
C GLY A 24 -5.16 -0.16 -5.75
N THR A 25 -5.81 -0.64 -6.80
CA THR A 25 -7.25 -0.84 -6.82
C THR A 25 -7.57 -2.25 -6.32
N GLY A 26 -8.53 -2.35 -5.42
CA GLY A 26 -8.90 -3.64 -4.85
C GLY A 26 -10.29 -3.61 -4.22
N TYR A 27 -10.88 -4.79 -4.10
CA TYR A 27 -12.15 -4.94 -3.38
C TYR A 27 -11.88 -4.85 -1.87
N LEU A 28 -11.80 -3.64 -1.32
CA LEU A 28 -11.61 -3.39 0.11
C LEU A 28 -12.91 -3.51 0.92
N VAL A 29 -14.02 -3.84 0.27
CA VAL A 29 -15.35 -3.87 0.89
C VAL A 29 -15.71 -5.28 1.31
N THR A 30 -15.26 -5.62 2.51
CA THR A 30 -15.74 -6.77 3.28
C THR A 30 -16.37 -6.24 4.57
N ARG A 31 -17.58 -6.71 4.93
CA ARG A 31 -18.19 -6.42 6.26
C ARG A 31 -17.34 -6.94 7.42
N ASN A 32 -16.43 -7.88 7.14
CA ASN A 32 -15.50 -8.47 8.08
C ASN A 32 -14.18 -7.69 8.05
N VAL A 33 -13.80 -7.13 9.21
CA VAL A 33 -12.60 -6.32 9.43
C VAL A 33 -11.33 -7.16 9.28
N ASP A 34 -11.31 -8.39 9.78
CA ASP A 34 -10.13 -9.27 9.72
C ASP A 34 -9.72 -9.56 8.27
N LYS A 35 -10.71 -9.80 7.39
CA LYS A 35 -10.46 -10.02 5.96
C LYS A 35 -9.93 -8.76 5.27
N LYS A 36 -10.38 -7.58 5.73
CA LYS A 36 -9.89 -6.30 5.22
C LYS A 36 -8.44 -6.08 5.65
N GLU A 37 -8.11 -6.33 6.91
CA GLU A 37 -6.75 -6.22 7.42
C GLU A 37 -5.79 -7.19 6.72
N ALA A 38 -6.18 -8.45 6.52
CA ALA A 38 -5.36 -9.43 5.82
C ALA A 38 -5.02 -8.97 4.39
N ARG A 39 -6.01 -8.43 3.65
CA ARG A 39 -5.79 -7.89 2.30
C ARG A 39 -4.87 -6.67 2.29
N ILE A 40 -5.02 -5.76 3.26
CA ILE A 40 -4.14 -4.60 3.39
C ILE A 40 -2.69 -5.07 3.64
N LYS A 41 -2.49 -6.01 4.58
CA LYS A 41 -1.16 -6.58 4.88
C LYS A 41 -0.53 -7.23 3.65
N GLU A 42 -1.31 -8.01 2.90
CA GLU A 42 -0.84 -8.67 1.68
C GLU A 42 -0.46 -7.66 0.59
N PHE A 43 -1.24 -6.58 0.45
CA PHE A 43 -0.96 -5.50 -0.48
C PHE A 43 0.33 -4.74 -0.11
N VAL A 44 0.49 -4.38 1.17
CA VAL A 44 1.69 -3.72 1.67
C VAL A 44 2.92 -4.63 1.52
N ALA A 45 2.79 -5.93 1.77
CA ALA A 45 3.89 -6.87 1.58
C ALA A 45 4.39 -6.92 0.13
N LYS A 46 3.48 -7.06 -0.85
CA LYS A 46 3.82 -7.02 -2.29
C LYS A 46 4.38 -5.68 -2.75
N THR A 47 3.95 -4.62 -2.10
CA THR A 47 4.47 -3.26 -2.34
C THR A 47 5.92 -3.16 -1.85
N LEU A 48 6.20 -3.67 -0.66
CA LEU A 48 7.54 -3.68 -0.07
C LEU A 48 8.52 -4.58 -0.83
N GLU A 49 8.06 -5.63 -1.52
CA GLU A 49 8.91 -6.43 -2.41
C GLU A 49 9.52 -5.61 -3.56
N GLN A 50 8.85 -4.53 -3.97
CA GLN A 50 9.32 -3.63 -5.03
C GLN A 50 10.03 -2.39 -4.47
N TYR A 51 10.17 -2.28 -3.14
CA TYR A 51 10.79 -1.16 -2.45
C TYR A 51 12.07 -1.60 -1.70
N PRO A 52 13.15 -0.80 -1.69
CA PRO A 52 13.32 0.42 -2.47
C PRO A 52 13.42 0.08 -3.96
N PRO A 53 12.92 0.93 -4.87
CA PRO A 53 13.27 0.82 -6.28
C PRO A 53 14.78 1.05 -6.36
N THR A 54 15.56 -0.03 -6.39
CA THR A 54 17.01 0.08 -6.50
C THR A 54 17.31 0.89 -7.75
N GLU A 55 17.93 2.06 -7.55
CA GLU A 55 18.49 2.87 -8.62
C GLU A 55 19.31 1.95 -9.53
N LYS A 56 18.93 1.88 -10.80
CA LYS A 56 19.88 1.46 -11.84
C LYS A 56 20.77 2.63 -12.18
#